data_AF-A0A6J4RRM8-F1
#
_entry.id   AF-A0A6J4RRM8-F1
#
_cell.length_a   1.000
_cell.length_b   1.000
_cell.length_c   1.000
_cell.angle_alpha   90.00
_cell.angle_beta   90.00
_cell.angle_gamma   90.00
#
_symmetry.space_group_name_H-M   'P 1'
#
loop_
_entity.id
_entity.type
_entity.pdbx_description
1 polymer ?
#
loop_
_entity_poly.entity_id
_entity_poly.type
_entity_poly.pdbx_seq_one_letter_code
_entity_poly.pdbx_strand_id
1 'polypeptide(L)'
;MPAAEGGYDFVAEALFGGPDVDGFFLEYDDARSGTFEPLRLVPAGKMVALGLVTTKRGDLESRDDLKRRIEEASRYVPVERLCLSPHCGFSSTVEGNALTRGQQEAKLSPVVQTAQEAWG
;
A
#
# COMPACT_ATOMS: atom_id res chain seq x y z
N MET A 1 -7.37 -18.78 9.08
CA MET A 1 -8.19 -18.24 7.97
C MET A 1 -7.21 -17.89 6.85
N PRO A 2 -7.34 -18.42 5.63
CA PRO A 2 -6.45 -18.01 4.56
C PRO A 2 -6.70 -16.52 4.29
N ALA A 3 -5.62 -15.76 4.07
CA ALA A 3 -5.73 -14.40 3.56
C ALA A 3 -6.57 -14.44 2.28
N ALA A 4 -7.59 -13.59 2.18
CA ALA A 4 -8.45 -13.55 1.01
C ALA A 4 -7.59 -13.36 -0.24
N GLU A 5 -7.69 -14.29 -1.20
CA GLU A 5 -7.16 -14.10 -2.54
C GLU A 5 -8.22 -13.35 -3.34
N GLY A 6 -7.84 -12.19 -3.88
CA GLY A 6 -8.74 -11.28 -4.59
C GLY A 6 -8.53 -9.84 -4.13
N GLY A 7 -8.34 -8.93 -5.08
CA GLY A 7 -8.21 -7.50 -4.79
C GLY A 7 -9.47 -6.91 -4.17
N TYR A 8 -9.46 -5.60 -3.93
CA TYR A 8 -10.56 -4.90 -3.26
C TYR A 8 -11.88 -4.90 -4.05
N ASP A 9 -11.92 -5.36 -5.30
CA ASP A 9 -13.09 -5.32 -6.20
C ASP A 9 -14.40 -5.78 -5.54
N PHE A 10 -14.38 -6.91 -4.81
CA PHE A 10 -15.57 -7.49 -4.20
C PHE A 10 -16.07 -6.76 -2.95
N VAL A 11 -15.22 -5.97 -2.31
CA VAL A 11 -15.52 -5.32 -1.02
C VAL A 11 -15.47 -3.79 -1.12
N ALA A 12 -15.05 -3.22 -2.25
CA ALA A 12 -14.75 -1.80 -2.38
C ALA A 12 -15.95 -0.90 -2.07
N GLU A 13 -17.16 -1.25 -2.53
CA GLU A 13 -18.37 -0.46 -2.24
C GLU A 13 -18.67 -0.42 -0.74
N ALA A 14 -18.57 -1.56 -0.05
CA ALA A 14 -18.77 -1.62 1.39
C ALA A 14 -17.63 -0.94 2.17
N LEU A 15 -16.39 -1.13 1.72
CA LEU A 15 -15.19 -0.60 2.35
C LEU A 15 -15.12 0.92 2.26
N PHE A 16 -15.43 1.50 1.10
CA PHE A 16 -15.30 2.93 0.88
C PHE A 16 -16.59 3.71 1.16
N GLY A 17 -17.75 3.05 1.17
CA GLY A 17 -19.06 3.65 1.47
C GLY A 17 -19.49 3.59 2.94
N GLY A 18 -18.87 2.73 3.77
CA GLY A 18 -19.30 2.48 5.15
C GLY A 18 -18.64 3.36 6.24
N PRO A 19 -17.30 3.38 6.35
CA PRO A 19 -16.62 3.92 7.52
C PRO A 19 -16.38 5.44 7.46
N ASP A 20 -16.67 6.11 8.59
CA ASP A 20 -16.32 7.52 8.80
C ASP A 20 -14.88 7.67 9.31
N VAL A 21 -13.93 7.55 8.38
CA VAL A 21 -12.49 7.67 8.62
C VAL A 21 -11.84 8.69 7.69
N ASP A 22 -10.71 9.27 8.11
CA ASP A 22 -9.97 10.24 7.30
C ASP A 22 -9.17 9.59 6.16
N GLY A 23 -8.85 8.30 6.27
CA GLY A 23 -8.12 7.60 5.23
C GLY A 23 -8.00 6.10 5.45
N PHE A 24 -7.43 5.44 4.44
CA PHE A 24 -7.31 3.99 4.36
C PHE A 24 -5.85 3.58 4.18
N PHE A 25 -5.45 2.50 4.84
CA PHE A 25 -4.21 1.78 4.55
C PHE A 25 -4.58 0.51 3.79
N LEU A 26 -4.11 0.37 2.55
CA LEU A 26 -4.52 -0.69 1.64
C LEU A 26 -3.31 -1.51 1.17
N GLU A 27 -3.42 -2.84 1.21
CA GLU A 27 -2.33 -3.76 0.86
C GLU A 27 -2.27 -4.01 -0.64
N TYR A 28 -1.16 -3.61 -1.28
CA TYR A 28 -0.93 -3.73 -2.73
C TYR A 28 0.47 -4.27 -3.10
N ASP A 29 1.19 -4.92 -2.17
CA ASP A 29 2.60 -5.31 -2.37
C ASP A 29 2.80 -6.46 -3.36
N ASP A 30 1.79 -7.29 -3.59
CA ASP A 30 1.88 -8.43 -4.50
C ASP A 30 0.78 -8.42 -5.57
N ALA A 31 0.97 -9.21 -6.63
CA ALA A 31 0.05 -9.26 -7.76
C ALA A 31 -1.35 -9.78 -7.39
N ARG A 32 -1.51 -10.43 -6.23
CA ARG A 32 -2.81 -10.94 -5.76
C ARG A 32 -3.69 -9.83 -5.18
N SER A 33 -3.11 -8.68 -4.85
CA SER A 33 -3.85 -7.49 -4.42
C SER A 33 -4.71 -6.85 -5.51
N GLY A 34 -4.64 -7.34 -6.76
CA GLY A 34 -5.45 -6.88 -7.87
C GLY A 34 -5.01 -5.53 -8.45
N THR A 35 -5.94 -4.83 -9.08
CA THR A 35 -5.70 -3.53 -9.73
C THR A 35 -6.06 -2.37 -8.79
N PHE A 36 -5.72 -1.14 -9.19
CA PHE A 36 -6.15 0.07 -8.48
C PHE A 36 -7.54 0.56 -8.88
N GLU A 37 -8.25 -0.14 -9.77
CA GLU A 37 -9.59 0.26 -10.23
C GLU A 37 -10.61 0.48 -9.09
N PRO A 38 -10.62 -0.32 -8.00
CA PRO A 38 -11.43 -0.06 -6.81
C PRO A 38 -11.29 1.34 -6.20
N LEU A 39 -10.12 1.99 -6.36
CA LEU A 39 -9.87 3.30 -5.79
C LEU A 39 -10.80 4.39 -6.36
N ARG A 40 -11.44 4.14 -7.51
CA ARG A 40 -12.48 5.03 -8.08
C ARG A 40 -13.67 5.26 -7.14
N LEU A 41 -13.87 4.36 -6.17
CA LEU A 41 -14.94 4.40 -5.20
C LEU A 41 -14.56 5.14 -3.91
N VAL A 42 -13.30 5.58 -3.76
CA VAL A 42 -12.85 6.33 -2.58
C VAL A 42 -13.55 7.70 -2.55
N PRO A 43 -14.32 8.02 -1.48
CA PRO A 43 -14.98 9.31 -1.35
C PRO A 43 -14.03 10.49 -1.44
N ALA A 44 -14.50 11.63 -1.95
CA ALA A 44 -13.72 12.86 -1.95
C ALA A 44 -13.25 13.24 -0.53
N GLY A 45 -12.05 13.81 -0.43
CA GLY A 45 -11.47 14.27 0.84
C GLY A 45 -10.78 13.21 1.70
N LYS A 46 -10.91 11.90 1.39
CA LYS A 46 -10.22 10.84 2.14
C LYS A 46 -8.81 10.57 1.60
N MET A 47 -7.87 10.21 2.47
CA MET A 47 -6.50 9.84 2.10
C MET A 47 -6.38 8.33 1.83
N VAL A 48 -5.43 7.91 0.97
CA VAL A 48 -5.13 6.49 0.72
C VAL A 48 -3.63 6.24 0.82
N ALA A 49 -3.21 5.47 1.82
CA ALA A 49 -1.87 4.92 1.92
C ALA A 49 -1.77 3.61 1.13
N LEU A 50 -0.97 3.65 0.07
CA LEU A 50 -0.67 2.51 -0.79
C LEU A 50 0.43 1.66 -0.12
N GLY A 51 0.03 0.51 0.39
CA GLY A 51 0.90 -0.50 0.97
C GLY A 51 1.67 -1.28 -0.11
N LEU A 52 2.68 -0.66 -0.71
CA LEU A 52 3.43 -1.21 -1.85
C LEU A 52 4.73 -1.92 -1.46
N VAL A 53 5.17 -1.74 -0.22
CA VAL A 53 6.41 -2.35 0.30
C VAL A 53 6.06 -3.58 1.15
N THR A 54 6.54 -4.75 0.76
CA THR A 54 6.23 -6.00 1.46
C THR A 54 6.95 -6.07 2.80
N THR A 55 6.32 -6.52 3.88
CA THR A 55 6.97 -6.83 5.17
C THR A 55 7.20 -8.32 5.36
N LYS A 56 7.05 -9.12 4.30
CA LYS A 56 7.21 -10.59 4.32
C LYS A 56 8.58 -11.05 3.82
N ARG A 57 9.27 -10.24 3.02
CA ARG A 57 10.55 -10.57 2.36
C ARG A 57 11.57 -9.45 2.51
N GLY A 58 12.84 -9.82 2.57
CA GLY A 58 13.97 -8.91 2.78
C GLY A 58 14.46 -8.18 1.53
N ASP A 59 14.00 -8.58 0.34
CA ASP A 59 14.34 -7.89 -0.90
C ASP A 59 13.77 -6.46 -0.88
N LEU A 60 14.57 -5.52 -1.39
CA LEU A 60 14.20 -4.11 -1.48
C LEU A 60 13.41 -3.85 -2.76
N GLU A 61 12.33 -3.09 -2.62
CA GLU A 61 11.54 -2.62 -3.73
C GLU A 61 12.32 -1.62 -4.59
N SER A 62 12.15 -1.75 -5.91
CA SER A 62 12.64 -0.76 -6.86
C SER A 62 11.86 0.55 -6.70
N ARG A 63 12.57 1.66 -6.53
CA ARG A 63 11.96 2.99 -6.47
C ARG A 63 11.22 3.35 -7.76
N ASP A 64 11.71 2.91 -8.91
CA ASP A 64 11.05 3.17 -10.19
C ASP A 64 9.74 2.38 -10.31
N ASP A 65 9.68 1.17 -9.74
CA ASP A 65 8.43 0.41 -9.66
C ASP A 65 7.44 1.08 -8.70
N LEU A 66 7.91 1.54 -7.53
CA LEU A 66 7.06 2.25 -6.58
C LEU A 66 6.46 3.52 -7.20
N LYS A 67 7.26 4.33 -7.90
CA LYS A 67 6.78 5.54 -8.60
C LYS A 67 5.75 5.21 -9.68
N ARG A 68 6.02 4.20 -10.51
CA ARG A 68 5.08 3.75 -11.54
C ARG A 68 3.74 3.35 -10.93
N ARG A 69 3.75 2.62 -9.80
CA ARG A 69 2.51 2.21 -9.13
C ARG A 69 1.77 3.37 -8.47
N ILE A 70 2.47 4.38 -7.95
CA ILE A 70 1.85 5.63 -7.48
C ILE A 70 1.16 6.34 -8.65
N GLU A 71 1.80 6.43 -9.82
CA GLU A 71 1.23 7.03 -11.04
C GLU A 71 0.00 6.24 -11.55
N GLU A 72 0.04 4.91 -11.48
CA GLU A 72 -1.12 4.07 -11.82
C GLU A 72 -2.30 4.34 -10.88
N ALA A 73 -2.06 4.42 -9.57
CA ALA A 73 -3.08 4.74 -8.58
C ALA A 73 -3.60 6.19 -8.73
N SER A 74 -2.74 7.12 -9.16
CA SER A 74 -3.12 8.52 -9.31
C SER A 74 -4.14 8.79 -10.42
N ARG A 75 -4.41 7.78 -11.26
CA ARG A 75 -5.49 7.81 -12.25
C ARG A 75 -6.88 7.75 -11.61
N TYR A 76 -6.98 7.28 -10.36
CA TYR A 76 -8.24 7.08 -9.65
C TYR A 76 -8.41 8.03 -8.46
N VAL A 77 -7.31 8.33 -7.75
CA VAL A 77 -7.30 9.25 -6.60
C VAL A 77 -6.20 10.29 -6.84
N PRO A 78 -6.47 11.60 -6.69
CA PRO A 78 -5.45 12.62 -6.90
C PRO A 78 -4.19 12.36 -6.06
N VAL A 79 -3.01 12.64 -6.64
CA VAL A 79 -1.73 12.28 -6.02
C VAL A 79 -1.52 12.95 -4.66
N GLU A 80 -2.06 14.14 -4.45
CA GLU A 80 -2.06 14.87 -3.18
C GLU A 80 -2.86 14.17 -2.06
N ARG A 81 -3.68 13.18 -2.42
CA ARG A 81 -4.45 12.33 -1.49
C ARG A 81 -3.88 10.91 -1.37
N LEU A 82 -2.75 10.64 -2.01
CA LEU A 82 -2.05 9.38 -1.92
C LEU A 82 -0.87 9.47 -0.93
N CYS A 83 -0.56 8.34 -0.32
CA CYS A 83 0.63 8.15 0.51
C CYS A 83 1.28 6.80 0.17
N LEU A 84 2.55 6.62 0.53
CA LEU A 84 3.27 5.35 0.40
C LEU A 84 3.55 4.74 1.76
N SER A 85 3.28 3.44 1.93
CA SER A 85 3.58 2.71 3.16
C SER A 85 4.07 1.29 2.89
N PRO A 86 4.63 0.61 3.91
CA PRO A 86 4.62 -0.84 3.95
C PRO A 86 3.18 -1.37 3.91
N HIS A 87 2.99 -2.60 3.42
CA HIS A 87 1.66 -3.21 3.35
C HIS A 87 1.07 -3.50 4.73
N CYS A 88 1.92 -3.80 5.70
CA CYS A 88 1.54 -4.23 7.03
C CYS A 88 2.65 -3.83 8.00
N GLY A 89 2.46 -4.10 9.29
CA GLY A 89 3.55 -3.98 10.26
C GLY A 89 4.67 -5.01 10.01
N PHE A 90 5.81 -4.82 10.65
CA PHE A 90 6.90 -5.82 10.64
C PHE A 90 6.73 -6.91 11.71
N SER A 91 5.77 -6.76 12.62
CA SER A 91 5.53 -7.64 13.76
C SER A 91 4.47 -8.73 13.51
N SER A 92 3.95 -8.84 12.28
CA SER A 92 2.71 -9.56 11.97
C SER A 92 2.97 -11.00 11.48
N THR A 93 3.33 -11.92 12.38
CA THR A 93 3.04 -13.38 12.28
C THR A 93 3.47 -14.12 13.56
N VAL A 94 2.81 -15.26 13.86
CA VAL A 94 3.19 -16.23 14.92
C VAL A 94 4.51 -16.96 14.58
N GLU A 95 4.83 -17.08 13.28
CA GLU A 95 6.08 -17.66 12.77
C GLU A 95 7.20 -16.61 12.57
N GLY A 96 6.89 -15.32 12.72
CA GLY A 96 7.80 -14.21 12.45
C GLY A 96 8.06 -14.02 10.96
N ASN A 97 7.96 -12.79 10.45
CA ASN A 97 8.61 -12.48 9.18
C ASN A 97 10.12 -12.64 9.42
N ALA A 98 10.80 -13.44 8.60
CA ALA A 98 12.24 -13.69 8.71
C ALA A 98 13.07 -12.46 8.24
N LEU A 99 12.76 -11.30 8.81
CA LEU A 99 13.39 -10.02 8.56
C LEU A 99 14.22 -9.63 9.78
N THR A 100 15.52 -9.51 9.56
CA THR A 100 16.41 -8.87 10.52
C THR A 100 16.01 -7.40 10.73
N ARG A 101 16.35 -6.83 11.88
CA ARG A 101 16.16 -5.39 12.14
C ARG A 101 16.77 -4.51 11.04
N GLY A 102 17.95 -4.88 10.55
CA GLY A 102 18.60 -4.17 9.44
C GLY A 102 17.79 -4.22 8.14
N GLN A 103 17.13 -5.34 7.83
CA GLN A 103 16.22 -5.41 6.69
C GLN A 103 14.96 -4.58 6.93
N GLN A 104 14.38 -4.57 8.13
CA GLN A 104 13.22 -3.72 8.44
C GLN A 104 13.55 -2.23 8.24
N GLU A 105 14.71 -1.79 8.73
CA GLU A 105 15.20 -0.42 8.53
C GLU A 105 15.48 -0.12 7.05
N ALA A 106 16.14 -1.04 6.33
CA ALA A 106 16.42 -0.88 4.91
C ALA A 106 15.15 -0.74 4.08
N LYS A 107 14.05 -1.41 4.46
CA LYS A 107 12.74 -1.34 3.79
C LYS A 107 12.04 0.00 3.95
N LEU A 108 12.36 0.76 5.00
CA LEU A 108 11.84 2.12 5.18
C LEU A 108 12.55 3.14 4.26
N SER A 109 13.79 2.84 3.83
CA SER A 109 14.56 3.77 2.99
C SER A 109 13.91 4.00 1.62
N PRO A 110 13.50 2.98 0.83
CA PRO A 110 12.76 3.18 -0.41
C PRO A 110 11.45 3.96 -0.22
N VAL A 111 10.75 3.76 0.91
CA VAL A 111 9.50 4.49 1.22
C VAL A 111 9.78 5.98 1.34
N VAL A 112 10.74 6.37 2.18
CA VAL A 112 11.06 7.78 2.43
C VAL A 112 11.60 8.46 1.17
N GLN A 113 12.53 7.82 0.47
CA GLN A 113 13.13 8.39 -0.75
C GLN A 113 12.10 8.55 -1.87
N THR A 114 11.26 7.54 -2.09
CA THR A 114 10.20 7.61 -3.11
C THR A 114 9.17 8.68 -2.73
N ALA A 115 8.83 8.80 -1.44
CA ALA A 115 7.89 9.82 -1.00
C ALA A 115 8.44 11.24 -1.19
N GLN A 116 9.74 11.47 -0.96
CA GLN A 116 10.39 12.73 -1.25
C GLN A 116 10.38 13.07 -2.75
N GLU A 117 10.59 12.07 -3.62
CA GLU A 117 10.54 12.26 -5.07
C GLU A 117 9.11 12.54 -5.58
N ALA A 118 8.08 11.97 -4.93
CA ALA A 118 6.69 12.07 -5.37
C ALA A 118 5.92 13.28 -4.80
N TRP A 119 6.27 13.74 -3.59
CA TRP A 119 5.53 14.79 -2.87
C TRP A 119 6.39 15.92 -2.28
N GLY A 120 7.72 15.84 -2.38
CA GLY A 120 8.67 16.80 -1.80
C GLY A 120 9.06 17.97 -2.70
#